data_AF-D0UQC2-F1
#
_entry.id   AF-D0UQC2-F1
#
_cell.length_a   1.000
_cell.length_b   1.000
_cell.length_c   1.000
_cell.angle_alpha   90.00
_cell.angle_beta   90.00
_cell.angle_gamma   90.00
#
_symmetry.space_group_name_H-M   'P 1'
#
loop_
_entity.id
_entity.type
_entity.pdbx_description
1 polymer ?
#
loop_
_entity_poly.entity_id
_entity_poly.type
_entity_poly.pdbx_seq_one_letter_code
_entity_poly.pdbx_strand_id
1 'polypeptide(L)'
;LKSLEIEEKINKIRWLKRKNPAHFLLSTNDKTVKLWKVSERDKRVEGYNLKEESGQLRDPSTITALRVPVIKPMELMVEASPRRIFANAHTYHINSISVNSDQETYLSADDLRINLWHLEITDQSFNIVDIKPANMEELTEVITAAEFHPTECSVFVYSSSKGTVRLCDMRASALCDKHSKLFEEPEDPTNRSFFSEIISSISDVKFSHNGRYLISRDYLSVKVWDLHMDTKPVETYPVHEYLRSKLCSLYENDC
;
A
#
# COMPACT_ATOMS: atom_id res chain seq x y z
N LEU A 1 26.80 -6.64 13.50
CA LEU A 1 25.74 -6.10 12.62
C LEU A 1 25.17 -4.85 13.29
N LYS A 2 25.23 -3.68 12.67
CA LYS A 2 24.42 -2.54 13.14
C LYS A 2 22.98 -2.84 12.74
N SER A 3 22.12 -3.06 13.72
CA SER A 3 20.68 -3.14 13.50
C SER A 3 20.24 -1.80 12.90
N LEU A 4 19.80 -1.79 11.64
CA LEU A 4 19.19 -0.61 11.05
C LEU A 4 17.88 -0.36 11.83
N GLU A 5 17.75 0.80 12.45
CA GLU A 5 16.52 1.19 13.12
C GLU A 5 15.44 1.38 12.05
N ILE A 6 14.34 0.64 12.17
CA ILE A 6 13.20 0.75 11.25
C ILE A 6 12.20 1.69 11.90
N GLU A 7 11.91 2.81 11.23
CA GLU A 7 10.96 3.79 11.71
C GLU A 7 9.55 3.17 11.87
N GLU A 8 8.87 3.54 12.96
CA GLU A 8 7.51 3.07 13.25
C GLU A 8 6.41 3.89 12.55
N LYS A 9 6.82 4.90 11.78
CA LYS A 9 5.94 5.73 10.95
C LYS A 9 5.11 4.86 10.01
N ILE A 10 3.80 5.09 9.99
CA ILE A 10 2.89 4.42 9.07
C ILE A 10 2.87 5.18 7.75
N ASN A 11 3.35 4.54 6.68
CA ASN A 11 3.43 5.13 5.35
C ASN A 11 2.08 5.10 4.64
N LYS A 12 1.37 3.96 4.70
CA LYS A 12 0.09 3.76 4.01
C LYS A 12 -0.84 2.84 4.81
N ILE A 13 -2.14 3.08 4.66
CA ILE A 13 -3.22 2.22 5.14
C ILE A 13 -4.15 1.89 3.96
N ARG A 14 -4.61 0.64 3.87
CA ARG A 14 -5.60 0.18 2.90
C ARG A 14 -6.63 -0.72 3.57
N TRP A 15 -7.90 -0.39 3.38
CA TRP A 15 -9.00 -1.23 3.86
C TRP A 15 -9.26 -2.39 2.93
N LEU A 16 -9.55 -3.56 3.49
CA LEU A 16 -10.07 -4.69 2.74
C LEU A 16 -11.59 -4.55 2.63
N LYS A 17 -12.16 -5.13 1.57
CA LYS A 17 -13.62 -5.23 1.43
C LYS A 17 -14.19 -6.03 2.61
N ARG A 18 -15.23 -5.48 3.24
CA ARG A 18 -15.87 -6.09 4.41
C ARG A 18 -16.55 -7.41 4.01
N LYS A 19 -16.09 -8.54 4.56
CA LYS A 19 -16.68 -9.88 4.38
C LYS A 19 -17.56 -10.32 5.56
N ASN A 20 -17.37 -9.74 6.74
CA ASN A 20 -18.08 -10.10 7.97
C ASN A 20 -18.23 -8.86 8.88
N PRO A 21 -18.81 -8.97 10.09
CA PRO A 21 -18.97 -7.82 10.97
C PRO A 21 -17.65 -7.13 11.35
N ALA A 22 -16.52 -7.86 11.32
CA ALA A 22 -15.22 -7.27 11.57
C ALA A 22 -14.70 -6.51 10.33
N HIS A 23 -13.97 -5.44 10.59
CA HIS A 23 -13.23 -4.71 9.58
C HIS A 23 -11.79 -5.19 9.51
N PHE A 24 -11.21 -5.14 8.31
CA PHE A 24 -9.83 -5.55 8.06
C PHE A 24 -9.11 -4.45 7.30
N LEU A 25 -7.87 -4.17 7.70
CA LEU A 25 -7.01 -3.19 7.04
C LEU A 25 -5.57 -3.67 7.01
N LEU A 26 -4.84 -3.29 5.97
CA LEU A 26 -3.40 -3.36 5.88
C LEU A 26 -2.82 -2.01 6.31
N SER A 27 -1.78 -2.05 7.13
CA SER A 27 -0.92 -0.89 7.41
C SER A 27 0.51 -1.25 7.07
N THR A 28 1.28 -0.31 6.53
CA THR A 28 2.71 -0.53 6.27
C THR A 28 3.56 0.59 6.84
N ASN A 29 4.75 0.23 7.32
CA ASN A 29 5.88 1.13 7.44
C ASN A 29 6.88 0.83 6.31
N ASP A 30 8.13 1.26 6.46
CA ASP A 30 9.18 1.10 5.45
C ASP A 30 9.54 -0.35 5.09
N LYS A 31 9.30 -1.32 5.99
CA LYS A 31 9.81 -2.70 5.83
C LYS A 31 8.77 -3.79 6.06
N THR A 32 7.66 -3.46 6.71
CA THR A 32 6.68 -4.45 7.18
C THR A 32 5.26 -4.01 6.88
N VAL A 33 4.46 -4.94 6.37
CA VAL A 33 3.01 -4.79 6.22
C VAL A 33 2.32 -5.62 7.31
N LYS A 34 1.29 -5.08 7.95
CA LYS A 34 0.50 -5.78 8.98
C LYS A 34 -0.96 -5.78 8.58
N LEU A 35 -1.60 -6.96 8.67
CA LEU A 35 -3.05 -7.11 8.54
C LEU A 35 -3.68 -7.02 9.93
N TRP A 36 -4.57 -6.05 10.10
CA TRP A 36 -5.31 -5.83 11.33
C TRP A 36 -6.75 -6.29 11.19
N LYS A 37 -7.31 -6.81 12.28
CA LYS A 37 -8.74 -7.05 12.44
C LYS A 37 -9.26 -6.11 13.51
N VAL A 38 -10.27 -5.31 13.17
CA VAL A 38 -11.02 -4.47 14.08
C VAL A 38 -12.41 -5.07 14.23
N SER A 39 -12.77 -5.48 15.44
CA SER A 39 -14.07 -6.09 15.71
C SER A 39 -14.73 -5.52 16.96
N GLU A 40 -16.04 -5.42 16.90
CA GLU A 40 -16.89 -5.10 18.04
C GLU A 40 -17.16 -6.36 18.86
N ARG A 41 -17.18 -6.19 20.18
CA ARG A 41 -17.47 -7.21 21.18
C ARG A 41 -18.44 -6.65 22.20
N ASP A 42 -19.63 -7.25 22.24
CA ASP A 42 -20.75 -6.90 23.13
C ASP A 42 -21.05 -8.02 24.15
N LYS A 43 -20.21 -9.06 24.18
CA LYS A 43 -20.41 -10.26 25.00
C LYS A 43 -19.12 -10.67 25.73
N ARG A 44 -19.27 -11.07 26.99
CA ARG A 44 -18.20 -11.64 27.83
C ARG A 44 -18.58 -13.01 28.36
N VAL A 45 -17.56 -13.80 28.65
CA VAL A 45 -17.71 -15.15 29.21
C VAL A 45 -17.53 -15.07 30.71
N GLU A 46 -18.47 -15.61 31.48
CA GLU A 46 -18.45 -15.66 32.94
C GLU A 46 -18.73 -17.07 33.45
N GLY A 47 -18.43 -17.33 34.73
CA GLY A 47 -18.69 -18.63 35.36
C GLY A 47 -17.55 -19.65 35.20
N TYR A 48 -16.30 -19.18 35.27
CA TYR A 48 -15.13 -20.06 35.29
C TYR A 48 -15.07 -20.91 36.57
N ASN A 49 -14.60 -22.15 36.47
CA ASN A 49 -14.49 -23.04 37.63
C ASN A 49 -13.41 -22.60 38.63
N LEU A 50 -12.33 -22.00 38.12
CA LEU A 50 -11.12 -21.67 38.89
C LEU A 50 -11.02 -20.19 39.26
N LYS A 51 -11.95 -19.35 38.78
CA LYS A 51 -11.94 -17.90 39.03
C LYS A 51 -13.31 -17.42 39.46
N GLU A 52 -13.33 -16.66 40.54
CA GLU A 52 -14.51 -15.95 41.02
C GLU A 52 -14.86 -14.78 40.09
N GLU A 53 -16.09 -14.26 40.17
CA GLU A 53 -16.48 -13.05 39.43
C GLU A 53 -15.64 -11.82 39.83
N SER A 54 -15.05 -11.82 41.03
CA SER A 54 -14.09 -10.82 41.52
C SER A 54 -12.68 -10.96 40.94
N GLY A 55 -12.41 -11.99 40.13
CA GLY A 55 -11.10 -12.30 39.55
C GLY A 55 -10.16 -13.10 40.47
N GLN A 56 -10.56 -13.38 41.71
CA GLN A 56 -9.77 -14.21 42.63
C GLN A 56 -9.76 -15.68 42.21
N LEU A 57 -8.64 -16.35 42.43
CA LEU A 57 -8.51 -17.79 42.17
C LEU A 57 -9.27 -18.58 43.24
N ARG A 58 -10.07 -19.55 42.82
CA ARG A 58 -10.72 -20.50 43.72
C ARG A 58 -9.74 -21.57 44.16
N ASP A 59 -9.83 -21.96 45.42
CA ASP A 59 -9.12 -23.13 45.92
C ASP A 59 -9.64 -24.40 45.21
N PRO A 60 -8.80 -25.16 44.49
CA PRO A 60 -9.18 -26.40 43.82
C PRO A 60 -9.91 -27.40 44.73
N SER A 61 -9.62 -27.40 46.04
CA SER A 61 -10.26 -28.29 47.01
C SER A 61 -11.76 -28.02 47.22
N THR A 62 -12.22 -26.81 46.87
CA THR A 62 -13.62 -26.37 47.05
C THR A 62 -14.51 -26.67 45.84
N ILE A 63 -13.94 -27.20 44.75
CA ILE A 63 -14.65 -27.44 43.50
C ILE A 63 -15.37 -28.79 43.57
N THR A 64 -16.66 -28.74 43.86
CA THR A 64 -17.50 -29.94 44.00
C THR A 64 -18.18 -30.38 42.70
N ALA A 65 -18.26 -29.49 41.71
CA ALA A 65 -18.84 -29.78 40.39
C ALA A 65 -18.26 -28.86 39.31
N LEU A 66 -18.11 -29.40 38.10
CA LEU A 66 -17.68 -28.65 36.92
C LEU A 66 -18.86 -27.90 36.30
N ARG A 67 -18.64 -26.63 35.96
CA ARG A 67 -19.60 -25.76 35.28
C ARG A 67 -19.06 -25.35 33.92
N VAL A 68 -19.96 -25.15 32.97
CA VAL A 68 -19.64 -24.57 31.66
C VAL A 68 -19.85 -23.05 31.75
N PRO A 69 -18.87 -22.23 31.33
CA PRO A 69 -19.03 -20.79 31.32
C PRO A 69 -20.20 -20.33 30.44
N VAL A 70 -20.87 -19.25 30.83
CA VAL A 70 -22.03 -18.69 30.14
C VAL A 70 -21.67 -17.34 29.53
N ILE A 71 -22.24 -17.05 28.36
CA ILE A 71 -22.06 -15.77 27.67
C ILE A 71 -23.07 -14.78 28.25
N LYS A 72 -22.58 -13.68 28.83
CA LYS A 72 -23.40 -12.55 29.30
C LYS A 72 -23.16 -11.30 28.44
N PRO A 73 -24.19 -10.44 28.26
CA PRO A 73 -24.02 -9.14 27.63
C PRO A 73 -23.01 -8.26 28.38
N MET A 74 -22.25 -7.45 27.66
CA MET A 74 -21.37 -6.41 28.20
C MET A 74 -21.53 -5.12 27.38
N GLU A 75 -20.94 -4.03 27.89
CA GLU A 75 -20.80 -2.80 27.15
C GLU A 75 -20.01 -3.03 25.84
N LEU A 76 -20.46 -2.39 24.76
CA LEU A 76 -19.84 -2.53 23.44
C LEU A 76 -18.38 -2.06 23.51
N MET A 77 -17.46 -2.96 23.17
CA MET A 77 -16.03 -2.69 23.14
C MET A 77 -15.47 -2.96 21.75
N VAL A 78 -14.59 -2.10 21.27
CA VAL A 78 -13.89 -2.29 19.99
C VAL A 78 -12.49 -2.79 20.26
N GLU A 79 -12.15 -3.94 19.70
CA GLU A 79 -10.82 -4.56 19.80
C GLU A 79 -10.13 -4.53 18.44
N ALA A 80 -8.88 -4.05 18.40
CA ALA A 80 -8.01 -4.12 17.23
C ALA A 80 -6.86 -5.12 17.50
N SER A 81 -6.69 -6.09 16.61
CA SER A 81 -5.65 -7.13 16.76
C SER A 81 -4.86 -7.32 15.46
N PRO A 82 -3.52 -7.44 15.52
CA PRO A 82 -2.74 -7.80 14.35
C PRO A 82 -2.97 -9.29 14.08
N ARG A 83 -3.49 -9.62 12.90
CA ARG A 83 -3.73 -11.01 12.48
C ARG A 83 -2.51 -11.61 11.81
N ARG A 84 -1.82 -10.81 10.99
CA ARG A 84 -0.70 -11.26 10.15
C ARG A 84 0.32 -10.15 9.97
N ILE A 85 1.58 -10.56 9.80
CA ILE A 85 2.72 -9.67 9.59
C ILE A 85 3.47 -10.22 8.37
N PHE A 86 3.62 -9.40 7.35
CA PHE A 86 4.36 -9.68 6.13
C PHE A 86 5.65 -8.85 6.20
N ALA A 87 6.79 -9.52 6.32
CA ALA A 87 8.08 -8.88 6.59
C ALA A 87 9.18 -9.49 5.72
N ASN A 88 10.35 -8.84 5.69
CA ASN A 88 11.59 -9.33 5.07
C ASN A 88 11.53 -9.60 3.56
N ALA A 89 10.59 -9.02 2.83
CA ALA A 89 10.51 -9.13 1.36
C ALA A 89 11.02 -7.87 0.62
N HIS A 90 11.18 -6.75 1.31
CA HIS A 90 11.61 -5.48 0.72
C HIS A 90 13.01 -5.10 1.21
N THR A 91 13.88 -4.81 0.25
CA THR A 91 15.22 -4.28 0.52
C THR A 91 15.17 -2.77 0.71
N TYR A 92 14.29 -2.08 -0.01
CA TYR A 92 14.13 -0.61 0.00
C TYR A 92 12.88 -0.18 0.79
N HIS A 93 12.54 1.11 0.79
CA HIS A 93 11.41 1.63 1.58
C HIS A 93 10.09 1.35 0.86
N ILE A 94 9.15 0.73 1.56
CA ILE A 94 7.82 0.48 1.01
C ILE A 94 7.09 1.82 0.85
N ASN A 95 6.80 2.19 -0.39
CA ASN A 95 6.06 3.40 -0.74
C ASN A 95 4.56 3.11 -0.97
N SER A 96 4.20 1.88 -1.33
CA SER A 96 2.83 1.53 -1.72
C SER A 96 2.38 0.16 -1.23
N ILE A 97 1.08 0.08 -0.92
CA ILE A 97 0.32 -1.16 -0.78
C ILE A 97 -1.01 -1.00 -1.49
N SER A 98 -1.47 -2.04 -2.16
CA SER A 98 -2.76 -2.05 -2.85
C SER A 98 -3.38 -3.44 -2.83
N VAL A 99 -4.67 -3.53 -2.48
CA VAL A 99 -5.42 -4.79 -2.38
C VAL A 99 -5.98 -5.12 -3.75
N ASN A 100 -5.86 -6.38 -4.17
CA ASN A 100 -6.39 -6.82 -5.45
C ASN A 100 -7.92 -7.00 -5.37
N SER A 101 -8.59 -6.83 -6.51
CA SER A 101 -10.04 -7.05 -6.67
C SER A 101 -10.47 -8.52 -6.45
N ASP A 102 -9.53 -9.47 -6.51
CA ASP A 102 -9.74 -10.89 -6.16
C ASP A 102 -10.04 -11.13 -4.67
N GLN A 103 -9.71 -10.16 -3.80
CA GLN A 103 -9.85 -10.24 -2.34
C GLN A 103 -9.06 -11.39 -1.67
N GLU A 104 -8.03 -11.88 -2.34
CA GLU A 104 -7.11 -12.93 -1.90
C GLU A 104 -5.66 -12.43 -1.91
N THR A 105 -5.32 -11.56 -2.87
CA THR A 105 -3.98 -11.02 -3.03
C THR A 105 -3.89 -9.52 -2.79
N TYR A 106 -2.66 -9.05 -2.55
CA TYR A 106 -2.34 -7.63 -2.52
C TYR A 106 -0.90 -7.44 -3.00
N LEU A 107 -0.56 -6.23 -3.44
CA LEU A 107 0.80 -5.86 -3.82
C LEU A 107 1.40 -4.92 -2.78
N SER A 108 2.72 -4.98 -2.65
CA SER A 108 3.52 -3.95 -2.00
C SER A 108 4.67 -3.55 -2.91
N ALA A 109 4.94 -2.26 -3.00
CA ALA A 109 6.02 -1.71 -3.81
C ALA A 109 7.02 -0.96 -2.94
N ASP A 110 8.30 -1.16 -3.23
CA ASP A 110 9.40 -0.31 -2.79
C ASP A 110 9.97 0.48 -3.96
N ASP A 111 11.11 1.13 -3.76
CA ASP A 111 11.75 1.99 -4.76
C ASP A 111 12.14 1.27 -6.06
N LEU A 112 12.33 -0.07 -6.05
CA LEU A 112 12.79 -0.82 -7.23
C LEU A 112 11.98 -2.09 -7.52
N ARG A 113 11.14 -2.54 -6.59
CA ARG A 113 10.46 -3.83 -6.67
C ARG A 113 9.00 -3.75 -6.29
N ILE A 114 8.19 -4.57 -6.97
CA ILE A 114 6.80 -4.83 -6.61
C ILE A 114 6.65 -6.32 -6.32
N ASN A 115 6.14 -6.63 -5.13
CA ASN A 115 5.88 -7.99 -4.67
C ASN A 115 4.38 -8.22 -4.55
N LEU A 116 3.94 -9.38 -5.03
CA LEU A 116 2.60 -9.92 -4.87
C LEU A 116 2.56 -10.85 -3.66
N TRP A 117 1.52 -10.71 -2.85
CA TRP A 117 1.29 -11.47 -1.64
C TRP A 117 -0.09 -12.10 -1.65
N HIS A 118 -0.20 -13.26 -1.03
CA HIS A 118 -1.48 -13.81 -0.63
C HIS A 118 -1.80 -13.37 0.79
N LEU A 119 -3.02 -12.89 1.06
CA LEU A 119 -3.43 -12.38 2.37
C LEU A 119 -3.31 -13.41 3.50
N GLU A 120 -3.22 -14.69 3.17
CA GLU A 120 -3.08 -15.79 4.13
C GLU A 120 -1.69 -16.39 4.26
N ILE A 121 -0.73 -15.99 3.41
CA ILE A 121 0.63 -16.55 3.37
C ILE A 121 1.62 -15.43 3.69
N THR A 122 2.37 -15.58 4.78
CA THR A 122 3.23 -14.50 5.31
C THR A 122 4.73 -14.73 5.09
N ASP A 123 5.11 -15.97 4.78
CA ASP A 123 6.49 -16.43 4.63
C ASP A 123 6.99 -16.34 3.18
N GLN A 124 6.10 -16.10 2.22
CA GLN A 124 6.41 -16.09 0.79
C GLN A 124 5.74 -14.89 0.11
N SER A 125 6.47 -14.30 -0.83
CA SER A 125 5.97 -13.28 -1.75
C SER A 125 6.54 -13.55 -3.13
N PHE A 126 5.82 -13.16 -4.17
CA PHE A 126 6.28 -13.30 -5.54
C PHE A 126 6.65 -11.93 -6.11
N ASN A 127 7.89 -11.77 -6.53
CA ASN A 127 8.32 -10.52 -7.16
C ASN A 127 7.79 -10.47 -8.60
N ILE A 128 6.96 -9.48 -8.90
CA ILE A 128 6.32 -9.31 -10.22
C ILE A 128 6.99 -8.22 -11.05
N VAL A 129 7.68 -7.28 -10.41
CA VAL A 129 8.47 -6.21 -11.07
C VAL A 129 9.78 -6.06 -10.31
N ASP A 130 10.90 -6.04 -11.04
CA ASP A 130 12.23 -5.69 -10.55
C ASP A 130 12.90 -4.77 -11.56
N ILE A 131 12.98 -3.47 -11.25
CA ILE A 131 13.68 -2.48 -12.09
C ILE A 131 15.11 -2.21 -11.59
N LYS A 132 15.60 -3.02 -10.64
CA LYS A 132 16.94 -2.86 -10.09
C LYS A 132 18.00 -3.03 -11.19
N PRO A 133 18.87 -2.04 -11.42
CA PRO A 133 19.96 -2.17 -12.38
C PRO A 133 21.03 -3.17 -11.88
N ALA A 134 21.81 -3.72 -12.80
CA ALA A 134 22.93 -4.60 -12.44
C ALA A 134 23.99 -3.84 -11.61
N ASN A 135 24.25 -2.58 -11.96
CA ASN A 135 25.07 -1.65 -11.19
C ASN A 135 24.19 -0.55 -10.57
N MET A 136 24.24 -0.40 -9.23
CA MET A 136 23.48 0.62 -8.52
C MET A 136 23.91 2.05 -8.89
N GLU A 137 25.11 2.25 -9.42
CA GLU A 137 25.56 3.57 -9.92
C GLU A 137 24.81 4.00 -11.20
N GLU A 138 24.22 3.05 -11.93
CA GLU A 138 23.42 3.30 -13.14
C GLU A 138 21.93 3.51 -12.82
N LEU A 139 21.59 3.68 -11.53
CA LEU A 139 20.21 3.91 -11.12
C LEU A 139 19.73 5.28 -11.64
N THR A 140 18.79 5.25 -12.59
CA THR A 140 18.21 6.48 -13.15
C THR A 140 16.73 6.66 -12.81
N GLU A 141 16.06 5.61 -12.33
CA GLU A 141 14.61 5.59 -12.15
C GLU A 141 14.22 4.76 -10.93
N VAL A 142 13.28 5.27 -10.14
CA VAL A 142 12.68 4.56 -9.01
C VAL A 142 11.16 4.53 -9.13
N ILE A 143 10.55 3.49 -8.58
CA ILE A 143 9.10 3.36 -8.42
C ILE A 143 8.65 4.27 -7.29
N THR A 144 7.63 5.08 -7.54
CA THR A 144 7.15 6.07 -6.56
C THR A 144 5.77 5.74 -6.01
N ALA A 145 4.92 5.12 -6.82
CA ALA A 145 3.61 4.63 -6.38
C ALA A 145 3.17 3.42 -7.21
N ALA A 146 2.36 2.55 -6.63
CA ALA A 146 1.75 1.41 -7.32
C ALA A 146 0.33 1.13 -6.84
N GLU A 147 -0.55 0.70 -7.75
CA GLU A 147 -1.94 0.41 -7.44
C GLU A 147 -2.56 -0.65 -8.36
N PHE A 148 -3.37 -1.55 -7.81
CA PHE A 148 -4.21 -2.47 -8.57
C PHE A 148 -5.42 -1.77 -9.20
N HIS A 149 -5.86 -2.28 -10.35
CA HIS A 149 -7.11 -1.87 -10.96
C HIS A 149 -8.29 -2.26 -10.04
N PRO A 150 -9.31 -1.40 -9.87
CA PRO A 150 -10.40 -1.63 -8.92
C PRO A 150 -11.27 -2.86 -9.24
N THR A 151 -11.32 -3.28 -10.52
CA THR A 151 -12.17 -4.39 -10.99
C THR A 151 -11.43 -5.48 -11.77
N GLU A 152 -10.23 -5.22 -12.27
CA GLU A 152 -9.50 -6.16 -13.14
C GLU A 152 -8.33 -6.74 -12.38
N CYS A 153 -8.45 -8.00 -11.96
CA CYS A 153 -7.50 -8.60 -11.01
C CYS A 153 -6.08 -8.82 -11.55
N SER A 154 -5.89 -8.80 -12.87
CA SER A 154 -4.58 -8.95 -13.50
C SER A 154 -3.90 -7.62 -13.83
N VAL A 155 -4.60 -6.49 -13.67
CA VAL A 155 -4.11 -5.19 -14.10
C VAL A 155 -3.68 -4.36 -12.90
N PHE A 156 -2.48 -3.81 -12.97
CA PHE A 156 -1.99 -2.82 -12.02
C PHE A 156 -1.15 -1.77 -12.75
N VAL A 157 -0.91 -0.66 -12.07
CA VAL A 157 -0.03 0.40 -12.53
C VAL A 157 1.06 0.67 -11.51
N TYR A 158 2.18 1.18 -12.00
CA TYR A 158 3.16 1.86 -11.16
C TYR A 158 3.69 3.10 -11.85
N SER A 159 3.93 4.14 -11.05
CA SER A 159 4.55 5.38 -11.50
C SER A 159 6.02 5.43 -11.12
N SER A 160 6.76 6.32 -11.78
CA SER A 160 8.18 6.51 -11.51
C SER A 160 8.60 7.95 -11.27
N SER A 161 9.83 8.09 -10.78
CA SER A 161 10.50 9.37 -10.58
C SER A 161 10.80 10.13 -11.88
N LYS A 162 10.64 9.49 -13.05
CA LYS A 162 10.81 10.12 -14.37
C LYS A 162 9.51 10.66 -14.97
N GLY A 163 8.42 10.63 -14.22
CA GLY A 163 7.13 11.13 -14.71
C GLY A 163 6.38 10.19 -15.65
N THR A 164 6.71 8.90 -15.61
CA THR A 164 6.02 7.88 -16.41
C THR A 164 5.07 7.06 -15.55
N VAL A 165 3.95 6.62 -16.12
CA VAL A 165 3.11 5.57 -15.53
C VAL A 165 3.09 4.36 -16.45
N ARG A 166 3.36 3.19 -15.90
CA ARG A 166 3.34 1.92 -16.62
C ARG A 166 2.15 1.10 -16.17
N LEU A 167 1.36 0.62 -17.12
CA LEU A 167 0.30 -0.34 -16.88
C LEU A 167 0.79 -1.74 -17.23
N CYS A 168 0.63 -2.67 -16.32
CA CYS A 168 1.04 -4.06 -16.43
C CYS A 168 -0.17 -4.98 -16.45
N ASP A 169 -0.12 -6.03 -17.27
CA ASP A 169 -1.10 -7.12 -17.28
C ASP A 169 -0.41 -8.44 -16.92
N MET A 170 -0.74 -8.96 -15.74
CA MET A 170 -0.20 -10.20 -15.18
C MET A 170 -0.60 -11.46 -15.98
N ARG A 171 -1.54 -11.36 -16.92
CA ARG A 171 -1.89 -12.46 -17.83
C ARG A 171 -0.90 -12.60 -18.98
N ALA A 172 -0.26 -11.51 -19.38
CA ALA A 172 0.65 -11.51 -20.53
C ALA A 172 1.97 -12.21 -20.20
N SER A 173 2.45 -12.08 -18.97
CA SER A 173 3.68 -12.71 -18.49
C SER A 173 3.64 -12.86 -16.96
N ALA A 174 4.29 -13.92 -16.46
CA ALA A 174 4.47 -14.10 -15.02
C ALA A 174 5.34 -13.00 -14.41
N LEU A 175 6.32 -12.50 -15.17
CA LEU A 175 7.14 -11.34 -14.81
C LEU A 175 6.62 -10.15 -15.61
N CYS A 176 6.23 -9.08 -14.94
CA CYS A 176 5.75 -7.85 -15.57
C CYS A 176 6.92 -6.93 -15.96
N ASP A 177 7.98 -7.51 -16.52
CA ASP A 177 9.20 -6.84 -16.98
C ASP A 177 8.93 -5.93 -18.20
N LYS A 178 7.93 -6.29 -19.00
CA LYS A 178 7.36 -5.45 -20.06
C LYS A 178 6.05 -4.83 -19.59
N HIS A 179 5.92 -3.52 -19.79
CA HIS A 179 4.65 -2.83 -19.61
C HIS A 179 3.72 -3.11 -20.80
N SER A 180 2.42 -3.21 -20.54
CA SER A 180 1.40 -3.30 -21.58
C SER A 180 1.15 -1.93 -22.22
N LYS A 181 1.12 -0.87 -21.41
CA LYS A 181 1.00 0.53 -21.87
C LYS A 181 1.92 1.44 -21.08
N LEU A 182 2.42 2.48 -21.74
CA LEU A 182 3.24 3.52 -21.14
C LEU A 182 2.53 4.86 -21.32
N PHE A 183 2.17 5.48 -20.19
CA PHE A 183 1.59 6.81 -20.15
C PHE A 183 2.72 7.79 -19.89
N GLU A 184 3.08 8.52 -20.93
CA GLU A 184 4.10 9.56 -20.89
C GLU A 184 3.63 10.74 -21.74
N GLU A 185 4.02 11.95 -21.31
CA GLU A 185 3.79 13.15 -22.09
C GLU A 185 5.09 13.50 -22.83
N PRO A 186 5.05 13.74 -24.15
CA PRO A 186 6.23 14.19 -24.87
C PRO A 186 6.71 15.53 -24.33
N GLU A 187 7.88 15.58 -23.70
CA GLU A 187 8.51 16.83 -23.31
C GLU A 187 9.16 17.50 -24.52
N ASP A 188 8.83 18.77 -24.75
CA ASP A 188 9.55 19.59 -25.73
C ASP A 188 11.00 19.80 -25.22
N PRO A 189 12.04 19.41 -25.99
CA PRO A 189 13.43 19.59 -25.60
C PRO A 189 13.79 21.02 -25.20
N THR A 190 13.07 22.01 -25.73
CA THR A 190 13.29 23.44 -25.42
C THR A 190 12.82 23.83 -24.02
N ASN A 191 11.89 23.08 -23.43
CA ASN A 191 11.38 23.29 -22.07
C ASN A 191 12.11 22.44 -21.02
N ARG A 192 13.11 21.66 -21.43
CA ARG A 192 13.86 20.80 -20.53
C ARG A 192 14.87 21.62 -19.73
N SER A 193 14.61 21.73 -18.45
CA SER A 193 15.46 22.37 -17.45
C SER A 193 15.92 21.33 -16.42
N PHE A 194 16.92 21.66 -15.60
CA PHE A 194 17.30 20.84 -14.45
C PHE A 194 16.10 20.51 -13.55
N PHE A 195 15.22 21.49 -13.32
CA PHE A 195 14.03 21.29 -12.49
C PHE A 195 12.95 20.44 -13.16
N SER A 196 12.98 20.26 -14.49
CA SER A 196 11.96 19.48 -15.22
C SER A 196 11.94 18.04 -14.74
N GLU A 197 13.11 17.42 -14.53
CA GLU A 197 13.21 16.04 -14.03
C GLU A 197 12.78 15.92 -12.56
N ILE A 198 13.03 16.96 -11.76
CA ILE A 198 12.65 16.99 -10.34
C ILE A 198 11.12 17.08 -10.19
N ILE A 199 10.51 18.01 -10.93
CA ILE A 199 9.06 18.26 -10.83
C ILE A 199 8.22 17.27 -11.60
N SER A 200 8.78 16.53 -12.57
CA SER A 200 8.08 15.49 -13.32
C SER A 200 7.90 14.20 -12.53
N SER A 201 8.68 14.00 -11.47
CA SER A 201 8.51 12.86 -10.55
C SER A 201 7.07 12.74 -10.06
N ILE A 202 6.45 11.59 -10.34
CA ILE A 202 5.07 11.33 -9.92
C ILE A 202 5.09 10.91 -8.45
N SER A 203 4.33 11.61 -7.63
CA SER A 203 4.21 11.38 -6.18
C SER A 203 3.08 10.40 -5.81
N ASP A 204 2.02 10.32 -6.61
CA ASP A 204 0.94 9.35 -6.42
C ASP A 204 0.24 9.04 -7.75
N VAL A 205 -0.34 7.85 -7.80
CA VAL A 205 -1.13 7.36 -8.92
C VAL A 205 -2.40 6.70 -8.39
N LYS A 206 -3.55 7.05 -8.97
CA LYS A 206 -4.87 6.61 -8.53
C LYS A 206 -5.75 6.19 -9.69
N PHE A 207 -6.34 5.00 -9.65
CA PHE A 207 -7.46 4.69 -10.54
C PHE A 207 -8.71 5.45 -10.12
N SER A 208 -9.48 5.89 -11.11
CA SER A 208 -10.86 6.31 -10.91
C SER A 208 -11.72 5.12 -10.46
N HIS A 209 -12.79 5.40 -9.72
CA HIS A 209 -13.67 4.35 -9.17
C HIS A 209 -14.30 3.43 -10.23
N ASN A 210 -14.48 3.92 -11.46
CA ASN A 210 -15.01 3.13 -12.58
C ASN A 210 -13.91 2.38 -13.36
N GLY A 211 -12.64 2.54 -12.98
CA GLY A 211 -11.49 1.90 -13.63
C GLY A 211 -11.07 2.50 -14.97
N ARG A 212 -11.87 3.37 -15.58
CA ARG A 212 -11.58 3.87 -16.94
C ARG A 212 -10.43 4.87 -16.98
N TYR A 213 -10.33 5.70 -15.95
CA TYR A 213 -9.34 6.76 -15.87
C TYR A 213 -8.29 6.48 -14.81
N LEU A 214 -7.12 7.03 -15.05
CA LEU A 214 -5.96 7.01 -14.18
C LEU A 214 -5.60 8.46 -13.86
N ILE A 215 -5.30 8.76 -12.60
CA ILE A 215 -4.92 10.09 -12.14
C ILE A 215 -3.47 10.00 -11.66
N SER A 216 -2.59 10.86 -12.17
CA SER A 216 -1.21 10.99 -11.71
C SER A 216 -0.98 12.38 -11.11
N ARG A 217 -0.19 12.44 -10.04
CA ARG A 217 0.20 13.71 -9.41
C ARG A 217 1.70 13.92 -9.53
N ASP A 218 2.11 14.97 -10.23
CA ASP A 218 3.49 15.48 -10.19
C ASP A 218 3.56 16.69 -9.24
N TYR A 219 4.70 17.38 -9.16
CA TYR A 219 4.82 18.50 -8.23
C TYR A 219 3.79 19.60 -8.54
N LEU A 220 3.74 20.08 -9.78
CA LEU A 220 2.97 21.27 -10.19
C LEU A 220 1.52 20.95 -10.59
N SER A 221 1.21 19.71 -10.96
CA SER A 221 -0.04 19.37 -11.65
C SER A 221 -0.64 18.03 -11.23
N VAL A 222 -1.96 17.93 -11.43
CA VAL A 222 -2.71 16.67 -11.43
C VAL A 222 -3.16 16.40 -12.86
N LYS A 223 -2.85 15.20 -13.38
CA LYS A 223 -3.19 14.79 -14.75
C LYS A 223 -4.17 13.62 -14.72
N VAL A 224 -5.20 13.68 -15.55
CA VAL A 224 -6.18 12.61 -15.76
C VAL A 224 -5.91 11.97 -17.11
N TRP A 225 -5.74 10.66 -17.13
CA TRP A 225 -5.45 9.84 -18.31
C TRP A 225 -6.63 8.90 -18.56
N ASP A 226 -6.98 8.65 -19.82
CA ASP A 226 -7.91 7.58 -20.20
C ASP A 226 -7.07 6.33 -20.50
N LEU A 227 -7.41 5.18 -19.92
CA LEU A 227 -6.67 3.95 -20.17
C LEU A 227 -6.66 3.51 -21.64
N HIS A 228 -7.55 4.05 -22.48
CA HIS A 228 -7.60 3.82 -23.92
C HIS A 228 -6.76 4.81 -24.74
N MET A 229 -6.20 5.85 -24.11
CA MET A 229 -5.37 6.87 -24.75
C MET A 229 -4.13 7.14 -23.90
N ASP A 230 -3.04 6.48 -24.23
CA ASP A 230 -1.76 6.51 -23.50
C ASP A 230 -0.79 7.61 -23.95
N THR A 231 -1.09 8.29 -25.06
CA THR A 231 -0.18 9.30 -25.65
C THR A 231 -0.15 10.66 -24.94
N LYS A 232 -1.18 11.00 -24.16
CA LYS A 232 -1.31 12.28 -23.44
C LYS A 232 -2.41 12.22 -22.38
N PRO A 233 -2.41 13.10 -21.37
CA PRO A 233 -3.55 13.23 -20.47
C PRO A 233 -4.77 13.83 -21.20
N VAL A 234 -5.97 13.45 -20.75
CA VAL A 234 -7.25 14.03 -21.17
C VAL A 234 -7.47 15.40 -20.51
N GLU A 235 -7.07 15.52 -19.24
CA GLU A 235 -7.19 16.75 -18.47
C GLU A 235 -5.92 16.98 -17.65
N THR A 236 -5.49 18.23 -17.54
CA THR A 236 -4.34 18.65 -16.72
C THR A 236 -4.75 19.83 -15.87
N TYR A 237 -4.59 19.70 -14.56
CA TYR A 237 -4.95 20.70 -13.57
C TYR A 237 -3.69 21.25 -12.90
N PRO A 238 -3.32 22.51 -13.14
CA PRO A 238 -2.24 23.14 -12.39
C PRO A 238 -2.68 23.35 -10.94
N VAL A 239 -1.84 22.97 -9.98
CA VAL A 239 -2.18 23.02 -8.55
C VAL A 239 -1.55 24.24 -7.90
N HIS A 240 -0.28 24.50 -8.17
CA HIS A 240 0.45 25.60 -7.54
C HIS A 240 1.40 26.30 -8.51
N GLU A 241 0.89 26.69 -9.68
CA GLU A 241 1.67 27.36 -10.73
C GLU A 241 2.41 28.61 -10.22
N TYR A 242 1.87 29.28 -9.20
CA TYR A 242 2.51 30.42 -8.53
C TYR A 242 3.83 30.08 -7.82
N LEU A 243 4.15 28.80 -7.62
CA LEU A 243 5.43 28.33 -7.08
C LEU A 243 6.48 28.09 -8.16
N ARG A 244 6.13 28.10 -9.44
CA ARG A 244 7.05 27.79 -10.54
C ARG A 244 8.27 28.73 -10.60
N SER A 245 8.07 30.01 -10.31
CA SER A 245 9.17 30.99 -10.21
C SER A 245 10.02 30.85 -8.94
N LYS A 246 9.58 30.02 -7.99
CA LYS A 246 10.22 29.79 -6.68
C LYS A 246 10.89 28.42 -6.56
N LEU A 247 10.92 27.62 -7.64
CA LEU A 247 11.49 26.26 -7.61
C LEU A 247 12.92 26.20 -7.08
N CYS A 248 13.77 27.17 -7.45
CA CYS A 248 15.14 27.25 -6.94
C CYS A 248 15.17 27.45 -5.41
N SER A 249 14.37 28.38 -4.90
CA SER A 249 14.28 28.65 -3.46
C SER A 249 13.68 27.47 -2.70
N LEU A 250 12.70 26.78 -3.27
CA LEU A 250 12.10 25.59 -2.65
C LEU A 250 13.13 24.47 -2.54
N TYR A 251 13.87 24.22 -3.62
CA TYR A 251 14.90 23.19 -3.67
C TYR A 251 16.06 23.45 -2.70
N GLU A 252 16.51 24.70 -2.56
CA GLU A 252 17.60 25.07 -1.65
C GLU A 252 17.23 24.97 -0.17
N ASN A 253 15.95 25.16 0.18
CA ASN A 253 15.48 25.17 1.57
C ASN A 253 14.97 23.80 2.07
N ASP A 254 14.84 22.80 1.19
CA ASP A 254 14.49 21.42 1.55
C ASP A 254 15.74 20.56 1.90
N CYS A 255 16.95 21.11 1.78
CA CYS A 255 18.22 20.49 2.17
C CYS A 255 18.57 20.70 3.65
#